data_AF-A0A933CYC6-F1
#
_entry.id   AF-A0A933CYC6-F1
#
_cell.length_a   1.000
_cell.length_b   1.000
_cell.length_c   1.000
_cell.angle_alpha   90.00
_cell.angle_beta   90.00
_cell.angle_gamma   90.00
#
_symmetry.space_group_name_H-M   'P 1'
#
loop_
_entity.id
_entity.type
_entity.pdbx_description
1 polymer ?
#
loop_
_entity_poly.entity_id
_entity_poly.type
_entity_poly.pdbx_seq_one_letter_code
_entity_poly.pdbx_strand_id
1 'polypeptide(L)' 'MIVDIDLDKCTSCGVCDPVCPADVIHMEQRDGRLIPVLKFVEHCVTCFNCEIFCPEQCIDVHPIVRRRPLPW' A
#
# COMPACT_ATOMS: atom_id res chain seq x y z
N MET A 1 7.15 5.04 -2.91
CA MET A 1 6.88 4.27 -1.72
C MET A 1 5.55 4.74 -1.19
N ILE A 2 4.73 3.84 -0.65
CA ILE A 2 3.47 4.24 -0.01
C ILE A 2 3.80 5.21 1.12
N VAL A 3 3.18 6.38 1.10
CA VAL A 3 3.42 7.45 2.10
C VAL A 3 2.30 7.47 3.12
N ASP A 4 1.06 7.45 2.63
CA ASP A 4 -0.13 7.58 3.43
C ASP A 4 -1.27 6.73 2.85
N ILE A 5 -2.16 6.29 3.73
CA ILE A 5 -3.39 5.60 3.37
C ILE A 5 -4.54 6.26 4.12
N ASP A 6 -5.46 6.85 3.38
CA ASP A 6 -6.67 7.47 3.90
C ASP A 6 -7.69 6.38 4.27
N LEU A 7 -7.71 6.00 5.54
CA LEU A 7 -8.59 4.96 6.05
C LEU A 7 -10.06 5.40 6.10
N ASP A 8 -10.36 6.70 6.10
CA ASP A 8 -11.74 7.21 6.09
C ASP A 8 -12.40 6.98 4.73
N LYS A 9 -11.62 7.06 3.64
CA LYS A 9 -12.08 6.71 2.29
C LYS A 9 -12.04 5.21 2.00
N CYS A 10 -11.32 4.42 2.80
CA CYS A 10 -11.15 3.00 2.52
C CYS A 10 -12.45 2.21 2.72
N THR A 11 -12.99 1.64 1.64
CA THR A 11 -14.18 0.79 1.65
C THR A 11 -13.89 -0.67 2.03
N SER A 12 -12.67 -0.97 2.48
CA SER A 12 -12.25 -2.32 2.88
C SER A 12 -12.39 -3.39 1.78
N CYS A 13 -12.23 -2.98 0.51
CA CYS A 13 -12.39 -3.84 -0.67
C CYS A 13 -11.32 -4.94 -0.79
N GLY A 14 -10.14 -4.74 -0.21
CA GLY A 14 -9.05 -5.73 -0.19
C GLY A 14 -8.27 -5.89 -1.49
N VAL A 15 -8.54 -5.09 -2.54
CA VAL A 15 -7.88 -5.21 -3.85
C VAL A 15 -6.37 -4.91 -3.78
N CYS A 16 -5.95 -4.04 -2.86
CA CYS A 16 -4.57 -3.59 -2.74
C CYS A 16 -3.55 -4.66 -2.30
N ASP A 17 -4.01 -5.72 -1.62
CA ASP A 17 -3.19 -6.84 -1.13
C ASP A 17 -2.71 -7.74 -2.30
N PRO A 18 -3.59 -8.38 -3.09
CA PRO A 18 -3.16 -9.27 -4.19
C PRO A 18 -2.47 -8.54 -5.37
N VAL A 19 -2.68 -7.24 -5.53
CA VAL A 19 -2.03 -6.47 -6.61
C VAL A 19 -0.63 -5.99 -6.25
N CYS A 20 -0.20 -6.14 -5.00
CA CYS A 20 1.09 -5.67 -4.52
C CYS A 20 2.19 -6.70 -4.84
N PRO A 21 3.05 -6.48 -5.85
CA PRO A 21 4.08 -7.45 -6.23
C PRO A 21 5.20 -7.57 -5.19
N ALA A 22 5.33 -6.57 -4.32
CA ALA A 22 6.33 -6.53 -3.26
C ALA A 22 5.79 -7.04 -1.92
N ASP A 23 4.53 -7.48 -1.87
CA ASP A 23 3.87 -8.02 -0.67
C ASP A 23 3.98 -7.09 0.55
N VAL A 24 3.80 -5.78 0.29
CA VAL A 24 3.96 -4.71 1.30
C VAL A 24 2.64 -4.38 2.02
N ILE A 25 1.51 -4.71 1.40
CA ILE A 25 0.18 -4.39 1.91
C ILE A 25 -0.48 -5.71 2.28
N HIS A 26 -1.02 -5.81 3.50
CA HIS A 26 -1.80 -6.95 3.93
C HIS A 26 -3.10 -6.50 4.57
N MET A 27 -4.19 -7.21 4.31
CA MET A 27 -5.47 -6.91 4.97
C MET A 27 -5.52 -7.53 6.37
N GLU A 28 -5.71 -6.71 7.39
CA GLU A 28 -5.95 -7.17 8.77
C GLU A 28 -7.32 -6.72 9.26
N GLN A 29 -7.94 -7.52 10.13
CA GLN A 29 -9.26 -7.20 10.67
C GLN A 29 -9.10 -6.42 11.97
N ARG A 30 -9.60 -5.19 12.00
CA ARG A 30 -9.55 -4.30 13.16
C ARG A 30 -10.92 -3.65 13.36
N ASP A 31 -11.45 -3.73 14.58
CA ASP A 31 -12.75 -3.13 14.94
C ASP A 31 -13.91 -3.51 14.00
N GLY A 32 -13.92 -4.76 13.51
CA GLY A 32 -14.94 -5.28 12.59
C GLY A 32 -14.82 -4.81 11.14
N ARG A 33 -13.76 -4.06 10.78
CA ARG A 33 -13.45 -3.64 9.40
C ARG A 33 -12.13 -4.27 8.93
N LEU A 34 -12.02 -4.53 7.63
CA LEU A 34 -10.78 -5.00 7.00
C LEU A 34 -9.96 -3.78 6.59
N ILE A 35 -8.83 -3.56 7.24
CA ILE A 35 -7.95 -2.42 6.96
C ILE A 35 -6.65 -2.89 6.32
N PRO A 36 -6.13 -2.16 5.32
CA PRO A 36 -4.80 -2.42 4.79
C PRO A 36 -3.73 -1.99 5.79
N VAL A 37 -2.87 -2.93 6.19
CA VAL A 37 -1.72 -2.72 7.06
C VAL A 37 -0.46 -2.87 6.23
N LEU A 38 0.46 -1.93 6.42
CA LEU A 38 1.73 -1.90 5.71
C LEU A 38 2.79 -2.70 6.47
N LYS A 39 3.34 -3.74 5.84
CA LYS A 39 4.51 -4.50 6.33
C LYS A 39 5.66 -4.30 5.37
N PHE A 40 6.88 -4.16 5.90
CA PHE A 40 8.09 -4.01 5.08
C PHE A 40 8.00 -2.90 3.99
N VAL A 41 7.50 -1.72 4.35
CA VAL A 41 7.30 -0.57 3.43
C VAL A 41 8.55 -0.22 2.61
N GLU A 42 9.73 -0.48 3.16
CA GLU A 42 11.02 -0.33 2.49
C GLU A 42 11.17 -1.16 1.20
N HIS A 43 10.45 -2.28 1.06
CA HIS A 43 10.44 -3.10 -0.15
C HIS A 43 9.49 -2.59 -1.23
N CYS A 44 8.73 -1.52 -0.97
CA CYS A 44 7.82 -0.95 -1.96
C CYS A 44 8.59 -0.51 -3.21
N VAL A 45 8.36 -1.19 -4.33
CA VAL A 45 9.03 -0.96 -5.61
C VAL A 45 8.43 0.19 -6.44
N THR A 46 7.53 1.00 -5.87
CA THR A 46 6.88 2.11 -6.58
C THR A 46 6.22 1.70 -7.90
N CYS A 47 5.48 0.59 -7.90
CA CYS A 47 4.75 0.14 -9.08
C CYS A 47 3.41 0.87 -9.30
N PHE A 48 2.91 1.61 -8.29
CA PHE A 48 1.63 2.33 -8.30
C PHE A 48 0.37 1.46 -8.44
N ASN A 49 0.49 0.13 -8.50
CA ASN A 49 -0.66 -0.76 -8.62
C ASN A 49 -1.71 -0.53 -7.53
N CYS A 50 -1.29 -0.39 -6.27
CA CYS A 50 -2.20 -0.17 -5.17
C CYS A 50 -2.98 1.16 -5.28
N GLU A 51 -2.36 2.21 -5.83
CA GLU A 51 -3.01 3.50 -6.08
C GLU A 51 -3.95 3.46 -7.28
N ILE A 52 -3.50 2.85 -8.39
CA ILE A 52 -4.27 2.77 -9.65
C ILE A 52 -5.48 1.85 -9.52
N PHE A 53 -5.35 0.71 -8.84
CA PHE A 53 -6.45 -0.25 -8.67
C PHE A 53 -7.35 0.06 -7.47
N CYS A 54 -7.01 1.05 -6.64
CA CYS A 54 -7.88 1.45 -5.55
C CYS A 54 -9.09 2.24 -6.11
N PRO A 55 -10.33 1.74 -5.97
CA PRO A 55 -11.52 2.40 -6.51
C PRO A 55 -11.77 3.78 -5.87
N GLU A 56 -11.40 3.93 -4.60
CA GLU A 56 -11.57 5.18 -3.82
C GLU A 56 -10.32 6.07 -3.86
N GLN A 57 -9.27 5.63 -4.57
CA GLN A 57 -7.97 6.32 -4.64
C GLN A 57 -7.44 6.76 -3.27
N CYS A 58 -7.56 5.89 -2.27
CA CYS A 58 -7.23 6.19 -0.88
C CYS A 58 -5.75 5.96 -0.50
N ILE A 59 -4.89 5.59 -1.46
CA ILE A 59 -3.48 5.22 -1.21
C ILE A 59 -2.60 6.18 -2.01
N ASP A 60 -1.65 6.85 -1.34
CA ASP A 60 -0.68 7.74 -1.99
C ASP A 60 0.69 7.05 -2.12
N VAL A 61 1.21 6.96 -3.35
CA VAL A 61 2.53 6.38 -3.63
C VAL A 61 3.49 7.45 -4.15
N HIS A 62 4.53 7.72 -3.38
CA HIS A 62 5.60 8.63 -3.82
C HIS A 62 6.49 7.98 -4.89
N PRO A 63 6.94 8.67 -5.95
CA PRO A 63 7.73 8.07 -7.04
C PRO A 63 9.16 7.65 -6.63
N ILE A 64 9.67 8.16 -5.52
CA ILE A 64 11.02 7.85 -5.03
C ILE A 64 10.94 6.86 -3.87
N VAL A 65 11.74 5.79 -3.92
CA VAL A 65 12.00 4.89 -2.80
C VAL A 65 13.09 5.52 -1.92
N ARG A 66 12.71 6.05 -0.75
CA ARG A 66 13.63 6.78 0.14
C ARG A 66 14.73 5.90 0.75
N ARG A 67 14.59 4.57 0.73
CA ARG A 67 15.55 3.61 1.30
C ARG A 67 16.12 2.63 0.28
N ARG A 68 16.29 3.02 -0.98
CA ARG A 68 16.97 2.16 -1.95
C ARG A 68 18.41 1.93 -1.45
N PRO A 69 18.81 0.69 -1.09
CA PRO A 69 20.19 0.44 -0.73
C PRO A 69 21.05 0.81 -1.94
N LEU A 70 22.05 1.65 -1.71
CA LEU A 70 22.99 2.03 -2.75
C LEU A 70 23.70 0.74 -3.22
N PRO A 71 23.82 0.49 -4.53
CA PRO A 71 24.84 -0.43 -5.00
C PRO A 71 26.18 0.17 -4.54
N TRP A 72 26.95 -0.64 -3.80
CA TRP A 72 28.26 -0.38 -3.19
C TRP A 72 29.01 0.91 -3.60
#